data_AF-A0A564TTJ8-F1
#
_entry.id   AF-A0A564TTJ8-F1
#
_cell.length_a   1.000
_cell.length_b   1.000
_cell.length_c   1.000
_cell.angle_alpha   90.00
_cell.angle_beta   90.00
_cell.angle_gamma   90.00
#
_symmetry.space_group_name_H-M   'P 1'
#
loop_
_entity.id
_entity.type
_entity.pdbx_description
1 polymer ?
#
loop_
_entity_poly.entity_id
_entity_poly.type
_entity_poly.pdbx_seq_one_letter_code
_entity_poly.pdbx_strand_id
1 'polypeptide(L)' 'MKEFEVEITETLQRTVVIRAGSRAEAEVLAEEMWNNEEFVLGAEDFVGAEFSAVSEKEITPKCRKRKDEMER' A
#
# COMPACT_ATOMS: atom_id res chain seq x y z
N MET A 1 24.92 -7.00 3.55
CA MET A 1 23.80 -6.30 2.86
C MET A 1 22.80 -5.92 3.94
N LYS A 2 21.87 -5.01 3.67
CA LYS A 2 20.80 -4.69 4.62
C LYS A 2 19.48 -5.05 3.94
N GLU A 3 18.57 -5.62 4.70
CA GLU A 3 17.19 -5.89 4.28
C GLU A 3 16.30 -4.84 4.93
N PHE A 4 15.38 -4.28 4.15
CA PHE A 4 14.44 -3.28 4.61
C PHE A 4 13.03 -3.75 4.36
N GLU A 5 12.17 -3.58 5.35
CA GLU A 5 10.74 -3.67 5.15
C GLU A 5 10.25 -2.31 4.66
N VAL A 6 9.50 -2.30 3.56
CA VAL A 6 8.96 -1.08 2.95
C VAL A 6 7.45 -1.20 2.89
N GLU A 7 6.77 -0.29 3.58
CA GLU A 7 5.34 -0.10 3.45
C GLU A 7 5.06 0.71 2.19
N ILE A 8 4.10 0.26 1.40
CA ILE A 8 3.63 0.93 0.19
C ILE A 8 2.18 1.32 0.42
N THR A 9 1.89 2.61 0.39
CA THR A 9 0.54 3.14 0.55
C THR A 9 0.06 3.70 -0.78
N GLU A 10 -0.99 3.09 -1.34
CA GLU A 10 -1.64 3.55 -2.56
C GLU A 10 -2.79 4.51 -2.24
N THR A 11 -2.89 5.61 -2.99
CA THR A 11 -4.00 6.57 -2.88
C THR A 11 -4.84 6.53 -4.15
N LEU A 12 -6.14 6.23 -3.99
CA LEU A 12 -7.14 6.27 -5.06
C LEU A 12 -8.09 7.46 -4.84
N GLN A 13 -8.47 8.15 -5.92
CA GLN A 13 -9.37 9.31 -5.87
C GLN A 13 -10.27 9.39 -7.10
N ARG A 14 -11.58 9.58 -6.89
CA ARG A 14 -12.59 9.84 -7.93
C ARG A 14 -13.48 11.01 -7.55
N THR A 15 -13.82 11.84 -8.52
CA THR A 15 -14.83 12.89 -8.34
C THR A 15 -16.18 12.41 -8.85
N VAL A 16 -17.16 12.35 -7.95
CA VAL A 16 -18.54 11.97 -8.27
C VAL A 16 -19.46 13.19 -8.17
N VAL A 17 -20.53 13.20 -8.97
CA VAL A 17 -21.51 14.29 -8.97
C VAL A 17 -22.72 13.87 -8.16
N ILE A 18 -22.95 14.54 -7.03
CA ILE A 18 -24.05 14.25 -6.10
C ILE A 18 -25.03 15.41 -6.08
N ARG A 19 -26.33 15.08 -6.13
CA ARG A 19 -27.40 16.06 -5.99
C ARG A 19 -27.82 16.12 -4.53
N ALA A 20 -27.56 17.25 -3.88
CA ALA A 20 -27.93 17.50 -2.49
C ALA A 20 -28.37 18.97 -2.32
N GLY A 21 -29.09 19.27 -1.24
CA GLY A 21 -29.49 20.63 -0.87
C GLY A 21 -28.34 21.46 -0.28
N SER A 22 -27.24 20.83 0.14
CA SER A 22 -26.06 21.51 0.67
C SER A 22 -24.77 20.74 0.41
N ARG A 23 -23.61 21.39 0.62
CA ARG A 23 -22.29 20.76 0.50
C ARG A 23 -22.08 19.66 1.53
N ALA A 24 -22.44 19.92 2.79
CA ALA A 24 -22.32 18.93 3.86
C ALA A 24 -23.21 17.71 3.60
N GLU A 25 -24.44 17.92 3.10
CA GLU A 25 -25.33 16.82 2.71
C GLU A 25 -24.76 16.01 1.53
N ALA A 26 -24.13 16.66 0.54
CA ALA A 26 -23.47 15.95 -0.55
C ALA A 26 -22.32 15.05 -0.04
N GLU A 27 -21.54 15.50 0.94
CA GLU A 27 -20.45 14.71 1.54
C GLU A 27 -21.00 13.49 2.31
N VAL A 28 -22.05 13.68 3.12
CA VAL A 28 -22.70 12.58 3.85
C VAL A 28 -23.27 11.54 2.87
N LEU A 29 -23.96 11.98 1.82
CA LEU A 29 -24.48 11.07 0.80
C LEU A 29 -23.35 10.33 0.06
N ALA A 30 -22.21 10.98 -0.19
CA ALA A 30 -21.05 10.32 -0.80
C ALA A 30 -20.54 9.18 0.08
N GLU A 31 -20.43 9.42 1.39
CA GLU A 31 -19.99 8.44 2.38
C GLU A 31 -20.99 7.29 2.52
N GLU A 32 -22.29 7.57 2.54
CA GLU A 32 -23.33 6.54 2.57
C GLU A 32 -23.27 5.65 1.32
N MET A 33 -23.18 6.23 0.12
CA MET A 33 -23.06 5.47 -1.13
C MET A 33 -21.76 4.64 -1.18
N TRP A 34 -20.67 5.18 -0.64
CA TRP A 34 -19.41 4.44 -0.48
C TRP A 34 -19.57 3.22 0.42
N ASN A 35 -20.18 3.40 1.61
CA ASN A 35 -20.43 2.32 2.56
C ASN A 35 -21.41 1.26 2.02
N ASN A 36 -22.28 1.63 1.09
CA ASN A 36 -23.17 0.73 0.37
C ASN A 36 -22.54 0.10 -0.88
N GLU A 37 -21.23 0.30 -1.10
CA GLU A 37 -20.46 -0.22 -2.24
C GLU A 37 -20.97 0.27 -3.61
N GLU A 38 -21.74 1.37 -3.68
CA GLU A 38 -22.19 1.97 -4.95
C GLU A 38 -21.03 2.67 -5.68
N PHE A 39 -20.04 3.15 -4.93
CA PHE A 39 -18.78 3.67 -5.47
C PHE A 39 -17.63 2.77 -5.03
N VAL A 40 -17.04 2.05 -5.98
CA VAL A 40 -15.82 1.28 -5.77
C VAL A 40 -14.70 1.91 -6.58
N LEU A 41 -13.65 2.36 -5.89
CA LEU A 41 -12.43 2.85 -6.52
C LEU A 41 -11.58 1.66 -6.98
N GLY A 42 -11.00 1.78 -8.16
CA GLY A 42 -10.13 0.76 -8.73
C GLY A 42 -8.81 1.35 -9.23
N ALA A 43 -8.07 0.53 -9.99
CA ALA A 43 -6.77 0.94 -10.56
C ALA A 43 -6.88 2.15 -11.50
N GLU A 44 -8.04 2.38 -12.12
CA GLU A 44 -8.31 3.55 -12.96
C GLU A 44 -8.38 4.87 -12.17
N ASP A 45 -8.56 4.80 -10.85
CA ASP A 45 -8.64 5.96 -9.94
C ASP A 45 -7.31 6.24 -9.23
N PHE A 46 -6.24 5.59 -9.65
CA PHE A 46 -4.92 5.77 -9.07
C PHE A 46 -4.42 7.20 -9.25
N VAL A 47 -4.08 7.84 -8.14
CA VAL A 47 -3.49 9.19 -8.15
C VAL A 47 -2.08 9.25 -7.57
N GLY A 48 -1.66 8.25 -6.80
CA GLY A 48 -0.28 8.22 -6.30
C GLY A 48 0.01 7.06 -5.35
N ALA A 49 1.31 6.88 -5.06
CA ALA A 49 1.80 5.93 -4.08
C ALA A 49 2.91 6.56 -3.23
N GLU A 50 2.92 6.24 -1.94
CA GLU A 50 3.97 6.60 -0.98
C GLU A 50 4.72 5.33 -0.54
N PHE A 51 6.02 5.48 -0.28
CA PHE A 51 6.92 4.39 0.07
C PHE A 51 7.69 4.75 1.33
N SER A 52 7.49 3.98 2.40
CA SER A 52 8.06 4.24 3.71
C SER A 52 8.82 3.02 4.23
N ALA A 53 10.11 3.16 4.46
CA ALA A 53 10.92 2.09 5.07
C ALA A 53 10.62 2.01 6.57
N VAL A 54 10.10 0.88 7.04
CA VAL A 54 9.63 0.69 8.42
C VAL A 54 10.61 -0.06 9.30
N SER A 55 11.50 -0.86 8.72
CA SER A 55 12.53 -1.57 9.48
C SER A 55 13.79 -1.84 8.66
N GLU A 56 14.91 -2.06 9.36
CA GLU A 56 16.21 -2.38 8.78
C GLU A 56 16.85 -3.56 9.52
N LYS A 57 17.41 -4.52 8.77
CA LYS A 57 18.15 -5.66 9.31
C LYS A 57 19.45 -5.89 8.57
N GLU A 58 20.54 -6.05 9.32
CA GLU A 58 21.83 -6.46 8.77
C GLU A 58 21.81 -7.93 8.36
N ILE A 59 22.07 -8.21 7.08
CA ILE A 59 22.26 -9.57 6.59
C ILE A 59 23.74 -9.84 6.34
N THR A 60 24.27 -10.82 7.09
CA THR A 60 25.61 -11.37 6.88
C THR A 60 25.54 -12.44 5.78
N PRO A 61 26.46 -12.44 4.81
CA PRO A 61 26.57 -13.53 3.86
C PRO A 61 26.98 -14.79 4.64
N LYS A 62 26.10 -15.79 4.75
CA LYS A 62 26.48 -17.10 5.25
C LYS A 62 27.54 -17.68 4.32
N CYS A 63 28.80 -17.63 4.74
CA CYS A 63 29.88 -18.38 4.12
C CYS A 63 29.52 -19.87 4.23
N ARG A 64 29.01 -20.45 3.13
CA ARG A 64 28.78 -21.88 3.01
C ARG A 64 30.16 -22.55 3.06
N LYS A 65 30.61 -22.92 4.27
CA LYS A 65 31.80 -23.77 4.41
C LYS A 65 31.48 -25.08 3.69
N ARG A 66 32.06 -25.27 2.51
CA ARG A 66 32.08 -26.57 1.85
C ARG A 66 32.83 -27.52 2.78
N LYS A 67 32.19 -28.65 3.04
CA LYS A 67 32.71 -29.74 3.83
C LYS A 67 33.67 -30.54 2.94
N ASP A 68 34.82 -29.95 2.62
CA ASP A 68 35.94 -30.62 1.96
C ASP A 68 37.09 -30.69 2.97
N GLU A 69 36.89 -31.48 4.02
CA GLU A 69 37.96 -31.97 4.88
C GLU A 69 37.64 -33.43 5.23
N MET A 70 37.72 -34.27 4.20
CA MET A 70 37.88 -35.71 4.35
C MET A 70 38.98 -36.17 3.39
N GLU A 71 40.18 -35.65 3.62
CA GLU A 71 41.43 -36.28 3.16
C GLU A 71 42.39 -36.31 4.35
N ARG A 72 42.31 -37.39 5.13
CA ARG A 72 43.45 -38.08 5.77
C ARG A 72 43.01 -39.41 6.35
#